data_AF-A0A9Y4K8L2-F1
#
_entry.id   AF-A0A9Y4K8L2-F1
#
_cell.length_a   1.000
_cell.length_b   1.000
_cell.length_c   1.000
_cell.angle_alpha   90.00
_cell.angle_beta   90.00
_cell.angle_gamma   90.00
#
_symmetry.space_group_name_H-M   'P 1'
#
loop_
_entity.id
_entity.type
_entity.pdbx_description
1 polymer ?
#
loop_
_entity_poly.entity_id
_entity_poly.type
_entity_poly.pdbx_seq_one_letter_code
_entity_poly.pdbx_strand_id
1 'polypeptide(L)'
;MARFGSLMILLGCLLILPGRSAARCLNATELQRSQQRLERTSWTFPHVTTPQHAPTCAQVAEMLPKDTAGRSLSPWSYRLDRDDNRFPHEIPVAKCLCEGCIINQREDVNYNSKPVFVWRNVLRKEPCPGDPTRVQVSKEKFKVAVACTCVWPENVRR
;
A
#
# COMPACT_ATOMS: atom_id res chain seq x y z
N MET A 1 13.92 15.27 -79.31
CA MET A 1 13.39 14.25 -78.36
C MET A 1 14.24 14.33 -77.10
N ALA A 2 13.89 15.24 -76.18
CA ALA A 2 13.04 15.04 -75.00
C ALA A 2 13.85 14.50 -73.80
N ARG A 3 14.21 15.43 -72.90
CA ARG A 3 14.87 15.19 -71.61
C ARG A 3 13.88 14.52 -70.64
N PHE A 4 14.26 13.44 -69.98
CA PHE A 4 13.51 12.91 -68.82
C PHE A 4 14.16 13.39 -67.53
N GLY A 5 13.42 14.23 -66.82
CA GLY A 5 13.78 14.78 -65.52
C GLY A 5 13.41 13.87 -64.35
N SER A 6 14.21 14.02 -63.30
CA SER A 6 13.91 13.99 -61.86
C SER A 6 12.69 13.21 -61.38
N LEU A 7 12.95 12.18 -60.55
CA LEU A 7 11.99 11.69 -59.56
C LEU A 7 12.64 11.76 -58.17
N MET A 8 12.54 12.93 -57.54
CA MET A 8 12.81 13.10 -56.11
C MET A 8 11.60 12.54 -55.34
N ILE A 9 11.74 11.35 -54.76
CA ILE A 9 10.74 10.75 -53.88
C ILE A 9 10.87 11.45 -52.52
N LEU A 10 9.99 12.41 -52.25
CA LEU A 10 9.83 13.03 -50.93
C LEU A 10 9.18 12.01 -49.98
N LEU A 11 9.99 11.25 -49.25
CA LEU A 11 9.56 10.52 -48.06
C LEU A 11 9.31 11.53 -46.94
N GLY A 12 8.05 11.93 -46.78
CA GLY A 12 7.60 12.74 -45.65
C GLY A 12 7.85 11.99 -44.35
N CYS A 13 8.86 12.41 -43.59
CA CYS A 13 9.00 12.08 -42.18
C CYS A 13 7.82 12.67 -41.40
N LEU A 14 6.73 11.91 -41.26
CA LEU A 14 5.81 12.08 -40.15
C LEU A 14 6.59 11.80 -38.87
N LEU A 15 7.11 12.87 -38.25
CA LEU A 15 7.53 12.86 -36.85
C LEU A 15 6.29 12.57 -36.02
N ILE A 16 6.01 11.29 -35.78
CA ILE A 16 5.11 10.86 -34.71
C ILE A 16 5.85 11.21 -33.42
N LEU A 17 5.70 12.46 -32.96
CA LEU A 17 6.02 12.79 -31.58
C LEU A 17 5.15 11.84 -30.74
N PRO A 18 5.72 10.97 -29.89
CA PRO A 18 4.92 10.24 -28.95
C PRO A 18 4.27 11.30 -28.08
N GLY A 19 2.97 11.54 -28.31
CA GLY A 19 2.18 12.41 -27.47
C GLY A 19 2.34 11.85 -26.07
N ARG A 20 3.18 12.49 -25.25
CA ARG A 20 3.21 12.27 -23.81
C ARG A 20 1.78 12.54 -23.39
N SER A 21 1.00 11.49 -23.15
CA SER A 21 -0.36 11.62 -22.66
C SER A 21 -0.23 12.46 -21.40
N ALA A 22 -0.59 13.75 -21.50
CA ALA A 22 -0.47 14.66 -20.38
C ALA A 22 -1.24 14.00 -19.24
N ALA A 23 -0.57 13.81 -18.10
CA ALA A 23 -1.17 13.11 -16.99
C ALA A 23 -2.53 13.76 -16.69
N ARG A 24 -3.60 12.97 -16.83
CA ARG A 24 -4.95 13.51 -16.91
C ARG A 24 -5.34 14.10 -15.56
N CYS A 25 -5.56 15.41 -15.51
CA CYS A 25 -6.08 16.07 -14.33
C CYS A 25 -7.57 15.77 -14.16
N LEU A 26 -7.92 15.35 -12.95
CA LEU A 26 -9.27 14.95 -12.56
C LEU A 26 -9.94 16.08 -11.77
N ASN A 27 -11.22 16.31 -12.05
CA ASN A 27 -12.09 17.07 -11.15
C ASN A 27 -12.57 16.18 -9.98
N ALA A 28 -13.30 16.77 -9.02
CA ALA A 28 -13.78 16.07 -7.82
C ALA A 28 -14.62 14.81 -8.14
N THR A 29 -15.53 14.89 -9.13
CA THR A 29 -16.38 13.75 -9.53
C THR A 29 -15.57 12.63 -10.18
N GLU A 30 -14.59 12.97 -11.01
CA GLU A 30 -13.68 11.99 -11.64
C GLU A 30 -12.76 11.32 -10.61
N LEU A 31 -12.28 12.08 -9.62
CA LEU A 31 -11.50 11.56 -8.50
C LEU A 31 -12.33 10.56 -7.68
N GLN A 32 -13.54 10.93 -7.28
CA GLN A 32 -14.46 10.07 -6.52
C GLN A 32 -14.71 8.73 -7.22
N ARG A 33 -14.94 8.76 -8.54
CA ARG A 33 -15.12 7.54 -9.34
C ARG A 33 -13.88 6.65 -9.37
N SER A 34 -12.70 7.27 -9.42
CA SER A 34 -11.41 6.55 -9.39
C SER A 34 -11.19 5.88 -8.03
N GLN A 35 -11.52 6.58 -6.94
CA GLN A 35 -11.47 6.08 -5.58
C GLN A 35 -12.40 4.88 -5.38
N GLN A 36 -13.67 5.00 -5.78
CA GLN A 36 -14.65 3.92 -5.66
C GLN A 36 -14.24 2.65 -6.42
N ARG A 37 -13.62 2.82 -7.61
CA ARG A 37 -13.11 1.69 -8.40
C ARG A 37 -11.97 0.96 -7.68
N LEU A 38 -11.08 1.71 -7.04
CA LEU A 38 -9.97 1.13 -6.28
C LEU A 38 -10.47 0.38 -5.05
N GLU A 39 -11.40 0.98 -4.31
CA GLU A 39 -11.94 0.42 -3.07
C GLU A 39 -12.60 -0.94 -3.32
N ARG A 40 -13.49 -1.03 -4.31
CA ARG A 40 -14.17 -2.29 -4.71
C ARG A 40 -13.25 -3.44 -5.08
N THR A 41 -12.01 -3.15 -5.50
CA THR A 41 -11.09 -4.16 -6.05
C THR A 41 -9.89 -4.45 -5.17
N SER A 42 -9.54 -3.54 -4.25
CA SER A 42 -8.25 -3.59 -3.58
C SER A 42 -8.30 -3.31 -2.08
N TRP A 43 -9.41 -2.84 -1.51
CA TRP A 43 -9.43 -2.46 -0.10
C TRP A 43 -10.74 -2.87 0.58
N THR A 44 -10.65 -3.95 1.34
CA THR A 44 -11.64 -4.32 2.36
C THR A 44 -10.86 -4.50 3.65
N PHE A 45 -11.11 -3.65 4.64
CA PHE A 45 -10.42 -3.73 5.93
C PHE A 45 -11.41 -3.92 7.07
N PRO A 46 -11.04 -4.64 8.13
CA PRO A 46 -11.82 -4.65 9.36
C PRO A 46 -11.88 -3.24 9.95
N HIS A 47 -12.95 -2.95 10.69
CA HIS A 47 -12.95 -1.79 11.56
C HIS A 47 -11.84 -1.96 12.60
N VAL A 48 -10.97 -0.94 12.69
CA VAL A 48 -9.81 -0.97 13.57
C VAL A 48 -9.97 0.10 14.65
N THR A 49 -9.89 -0.33 15.90
CA THR A 49 -9.70 0.56 17.04
C THR A 49 -8.22 0.62 17.36
N THR A 50 -7.63 1.82 17.32
CA THR A 50 -6.23 2.03 17.73
C THR A 50 -6.17 2.18 19.25
N PRO A 51 -5.41 1.33 19.97
CA PRO A 51 -5.18 1.52 21.40
C PRO A 51 -4.42 2.82 21.66
N GLN A 52 -4.80 3.57 22.70
CA GLN A 52 -4.10 4.78 23.11
C GLN A 52 -2.71 4.49 23.68
N HIS A 53 -2.54 3.34 24.34
CA HIS A 53 -1.28 2.88 24.92
C HIS A 53 -0.92 1.49 24.36
N ALA A 54 0.36 1.30 24.06
CA ALA A 54 0.87 0.00 23.62
C ALA A 54 1.08 -0.89 24.86
N PRO A 55 0.42 -2.06 24.95
CA PRO A 55 0.67 -2.99 26.04
C PRO A 55 2.08 -3.59 25.93
N THR A 56 2.65 -3.97 27.07
CA THR A 56 3.85 -4.81 27.14
C THR A 56 3.54 -6.23 26.69
N CYS A 57 4.54 -6.99 26.25
CA CYS A 57 4.31 -8.38 25.85
C CYS A 57 3.77 -9.26 27.00
N ALA A 58 4.22 -9.02 28.24
CA ALA A 58 3.69 -9.69 29.42
C ALA A 58 2.19 -9.44 29.60
N GLN A 59 1.75 -8.18 29.47
CA GLN A 59 0.32 -7.84 29.52
C GLN A 59 -0.46 -8.52 28.39
N VAL A 60 0.10 -8.59 27.18
CA VAL A 60 -0.54 -9.26 26.04
C VAL A 60 -0.69 -10.77 26.28
N ALA A 61 0.29 -11.41 26.92
CA ALA A 61 0.25 -12.82 27.24
C ALA A 61 -0.84 -13.19 28.26
N GLU A 62 -1.19 -12.25 29.14
CA GLU A 62 -2.24 -12.39 30.17
C GLU A 62 -3.64 -11.97 29.68
N MET A 63 -3.73 -11.19 28.60
CA MET A 63 -5.00 -10.74 28.06
C MET A 63 -5.81 -11.93 27.51
N LEU A 64 -7.11 -11.99 27.85
CA LEU A 64 -8.08 -12.86 27.18
C LEU A 64 -8.40 -12.26 25.80
N PRO A 65 -7.81 -12.76 24.69
CA PRO A 65 -7.92 -12.06 23.42
C PRO A 65 -9.21 -12.47 22.71
N LYS A 66 -10.02 -11.48 22.32
CA LYS A 66 -11.36 -11.73 21.75
C LYS A 66 -11.34 -12.00 20.24
N ASP A 67 -10.34 -11.52 19.52
CA ASP A 67 -10.21 -11.64 18.06
C ASP A 67 -8.97 -12.43 17.64
N THR A 68 -8.84 -12.70 16.34
CA THR A 68 -7.71 -13.44 15.77
C THR A 68 -6.36 -12.75 16.04
N ALA A 69 -6.34 -11.42 16.03
CA ALA A 69 -5.10 -10.64 16.21
C ALA A 69 -4.51 -10.82 17.60
N GLY A 70 -5.37 -10.82 18.64
CA GLY A 70 -4.93 -11.09 20.01
C GLY A 70 -4.66 -12.56 20.30
N ARG A 71 -5.35 -13.50 19.64
CA ARG A 71 -5.21 -14.96 19.87
C ARG A 71 -4.02 -15.60 19.14
N SER A 72 -3.35 -14.85 18.29
CA SER A 72 -2.18 -15.32 17.56
C SER A 72 -1.00 -15.59 18.52
N LEU A 73 -0.16 -16.57 18.19
CA LEU A 73 1.14 -16.76 18.87
C LEU A 73 2.06 -15.56 18.66
N SER A 74 1.85 -14.78 17.60
CA SER A 74 2.56 -13.52 17.34
C SER A 74 1.53 -12.40 17.27
N PRO A 75 1.02 -11.93 18.41
CA PRO A 75 -0.10 -11.02 18.46
C PRO A 75 0.26 -9.65 17.85
N TRP A 76 -0.74 -8.98 17.26
CA TRP A 76 -0.57 -7.67 16.66
C TRP A 76 -1.69 -6.70 17.01
N SER A 77 -1.37 -5.42 16.95
CA SER A 77 -2.36 -4.33 16.87
C SER A 77 -2.23 -3.66 15.52
N TYR A 78 -3.20 -2.84 15.14
CA TYR A 78 -3.09 -2.01 13.96
C TYR A 78 -2.78 -0.57 14.35
N ARG A 79 -1.88 0.07 13.60
CA ARG A 79 -1.70 1.53 13.58
C ARG A 79 -2.25 2.07 12.28
N LEU A 80 -2.79 3.28 12.30
CA LEU A 80 -3.28 3.94 11.09
C LEU A 80 -2.13 4.70 10.42
N ASP A 81 -1.75 4.27 9.22
CA ASP A 81 -0.85 5.00 8.33
C ASP A 81 -1.67 6.04 7.56
N ARG A 82 -1.44 7.32 7.87
CA ARG A 82 -2.17 8.47 7.31
C ARG A 82 -1.33 9.19 6.29
N ASP A 83 -1.93 9.51 5.15
CA ASP A 83 -1.26 10.20 4.07
C ASP A 83 -2.24 11.04 3.24
N ASP A 84 -2.24 12.36 3.45
CA ASP A 84 -3.18 13.30 2.83
C ASP A 84 -3.13 13.27 1.30
N ASN A 85 -2.02 12.84 0.72
CA ASN A 85 -1.79 12.76 -0.72
C ASN A 85 -2.11 11.36 -1.28
N ARG A 86 -2.87 10.54 -0.53
CA ARG A 86 -3.19 9.17 -0.91
C ARG A 86 -4.67 8.84 -0.75
N PHE A 87 -5.14 7.87 -1.52
CA PHE A 87 -6.38 7.14 -1.26
C PHE A 87 -6.14 5.61 -1.24
N PRO A 88 -6.62 4.88 -0.22
CA PRO A 88 -7.27 5.40 1.00
C PRO A 88 -6.35 6.30 1.82
N HIS A 89 -6.95 7.31 2.48
CA HIS A 89 -6.23 8.27 3.30
C HIS A 89 -5.59 7.57 4.51
N GLU A 90 -6.36 6.73 5.19
CA GLU A 90 -5.91 5.92 6.32
C GLU A 90 -5.83 4.45 5.90
N ILE A 91 -4.68 3.81 6.18
CA ILE A 91 -4.48 2.38 5.95
C ILE A 91 -4.09 1.73 7.28
N PRO A 92 -4.84 0.74 7.78
CA PRO A 92 -4.43 -0.03 8.94
C PRO A 92 -3.19 -0.88 8.63
N VAL A 93 -2.12 -0.68 9.40
CA VAL A 93 -0.85 -1.41 9.30
C VAL A 93 -0.65 -2.21 10.59
N ALA A 94 -0.52 -3.53 10.46
CA ALA A 94 -0.25 -4.41 11.57
C ALA A 94 1.13 -4.13 12.18
N LYS A 95 1.18 -4.03 13.51
CA LYS A 95 2.38 -3.93 14.33
C LYS A 95 2.39 -5.06 15.35
N CYS A 96 3.42 -5.89 15.30
CA CYS A 96 3.60 -6.97 16.27
C CYS A 96 3.76 -6.38 17.69
N LEU A 97 3.11 -7.01 18.66
CA LEU A 97 3.12 -6.53 20.06
C LEU A 97 4.28 -7.08 20.88
N CYS A 98 4.87 -8.19 20.44
CA CYS A 98 6.00 -8.86 21.07
C CYS A 98 7.16 -8.99 20.09
N GLU A 99 8.38 -9.18 20.60
CA GLU A 99 9.54 -9.53 19.78
C GLU A 99 9.57 -11.03 19.53
N GLY A 100 9.38 -11.82 20.60
CA GLY A 100 9.20 -13.26 20.58
C GLY A 100 7.77 -13.69 20.23
N CYS A 101 7.48 -14.97 20.43
CA CYS A 101 6.12 -15.51 20.29
C CYS A 101 5.53 -15.88 21.65
N ILE A 102 4.21 -15.77 21.80
CA ILE A 102 3.49 -16.22 22.99
C ILE A 102 3.31 -17.74 22.93
N ILE A 103 4.03 -18.48 23.77
CA ILE A 103 3.93 -19.92 23.91
C ILE A 103 3.70 -20.23 25.39
N ASN A 104 2.69 -21.04 25.71
CA ASN A 104 2.28 -21.32 27.09
C ASN A 104 2.04 -20.03 27.92
N GLN A 105 1.39 -19.02 27.30
CA GLN A 105 1.08 -17.72 27.93
C GLN A 105 2.31 -16.94 28.41
N ARG A 106 3.46 -17.16 27.77
CA ARG A 106 4.70 -16.41 28.03
C ARG A 106 5.40 -16.11 26.72
N GLU A 107 6.15 -15.02 26.68
CA GLU A 107 7.00 -14.73 25.54
C GLU A 107 8.16 -15.73 25.50
N ASP A 108 8.28 -16.45 24.39
CA ASP A 108 9.43 -17.27 24.02
C ASP A 108 10.26 -16.51 22.99
N VAL A 109 11.43 -16.06 23.43
CA VAL A 109 12.40 -15.28 22.62
C VAL A 109 13.26 -16.16 21.71
N ASN A 110 13.09 -17.49 21.75
CA ASN A 110 13.69 -18.40 20.78
C ASN A 110 12.93 -18.44 19.45
N TYR A 111 11.82 -17.71 19.35
CA TYR A 111 11.07 -17.47 18.12
C TYR A 111 10.99 -15.97 17.86
N ASN A 112 10.56 -15.57 16.66
CA ASN A 112 10.33 -14.17 16.35
C ASN A 112 8.92 -13.92 15.84
N SER A 113 8.29 -12.87 16.36
CA SER A 113 7.12 -12.25 15.74
C SER A 113 7.55 -11.39 14.56
N LYS A 114 7.10 -11.73 13.35
CA LYS A 114 7.42 -10.99 12.12
C LYS A 114 6.17 -10.53 11.38
N PRO A 115 6.16 -9.29 10.83
CA PRO A 115 5.03 -8.80 10.06
C PRO A 115 4.86 -9.56 8.75
N VAL A 116 3.62 -9.87 8.39
CA VAL A 116 3.23 -10.46 7.11
C VAL A 116 2.76 -9.35 6.17
N PHE A 117 3.42 -9.23 5.02
CA PHE A 117 3.16 -8.16 4.05
C PHE A 117 2.34 -8.64 2.86
N VAL A 118 1.47 -7.77 2.36
CA VAL A 118 0.80 -7.93 1.06
C VAL A 118 0.93 -6.66 0.24
N TRP A 119 0.82 -6.81 -1.08
CA TRP A 119 0.73 -5.68 -2.00
C TRP A 119 -0.73 -5.28 -2.22
N ARG A 120 -0.98 -3.99 -2.16
CA ARG A 120 -2.27 -3.36 -2.45
C ARG A 120 -2.07 -2.17 -3.37
N ASN A 121 -3.11 -1.72 -4.05
CA ASN A 121 -3.00 -0.57 -4.94
C ASN A 121 -3.51 0.68 -4.23
N VAL A 122 -2.74 1.77 -4.19
CA VAL A 122 -3.21 3.09 -3.72
C VAL A 122 -3.35 4.05 -4.91
N LEU A 123 -4.11 5.11 -4.72
CA LEU A 123 -4.07 6.27 -5.61
C LEU A 123 -3.23 7.36 -4.94
N ARG A 124 -2.19 7.85 -5.61
CA ARG A 124 -1.49 9.08 -5.24
C ARG A 124 -2.14 10.28 -5.89
N LYS A 125 -2.26 11.36 -5.13
CA LYS A 125 -2.82 12.63 -5.56
C LYS A 125 -1.70 13.66 -5.56
N GLU A 126 -1.57 14.37 -6.66
CA GLU A 126 -0.69 15.52 -6.79
C GLU A 126 -1.51 16.71 -7.33
N PRO A 127 -1.15 17.96 -7.00
CA PRO A 127 -1.77 19.12 -7.62
C PRO A 127 -1.63 19.05 -9.15
N CYS A 128 -2.71 19.37 -9.88
CA CYS A 128 -2.61 19.47 -11.33
C CYS A 128 -1.78 20.69 -11.74
N PRO A 129 -0.82 20.54 -12.67
CA PRO A 129 -0.07 21.67 -13.20
C PRO A 129 -1.00 22.71 -13.84
N GLY A 130 -0.93 23.95 -13.38
CA GLY A 130 -1.70 25.08 -13.94
C GLY A 130 -3.17 25.16 -13.51
N ASP A 131 -3.67 24.21 -12.73
CA ASP A 131 -5.03 24.26 -12.19
C ASP A 131 -5.08 23.65 -10.77
N PRO A 132 -5.00 24.46 -9.71
CA PRO A 132 -5.01 23.97 -8.34
C PRO A 132 -6.35 23.39 -7.90
N THR A 133 -7.43 23.58 -8.69
CA THR A 133 -8.75 23.02 -8.39
C THR A 133 -8.89 21.56 -8.83
N ARG A 134 -7.89 21.04 -9.57
CA ARG A 134 -7.86 19.68 -10.11
C ARG A 134 -6.67 18.92 -9.58
N VAL A 135 -6.77 17.59 -9.62
CA VAL A 135 -5.72 16.71 -9.13
C VAL A 135 -5.25 15.76 -10.20
N GLN A 136 -3.95 15.57 -10.29
CA GLN A 136 -3.36 14.48 -11.03
C GLN A 136 -3.35 13.24 -10.13
N VAL A 137 -3.70 12.08 -10.69
CA VAL A 137 -3.74 10.82 -9.94
C VAL A 137 -2.91 9.74 -10.63
N SER A 138 -2.05 9.07 -9.84
CA SER A 138 -1.33 7.87 -10.26
C SER A 138 -1.72 6.68 -9.39
N LYS A 139 -1.63 5.47 -9.95
CA LYS A 139 -1.90 4.22 -9.22
C LYS A 139 -0.58 3.56 -8.85
N GLU A 140 -0.37 3.29 -7.57
CA GLU A 140 0.89 2.76 -7.04
C GLU A 140 0.68 1.48 -6.24
N LYS A 141 1.73 0.65 -6.13
CA LYS A 141 1.75 -0.52 -5.26
C LYS A 141 2.23 -0.12 -3.87
N PHE A 142 1.39 -0.35 -2.88
CA PHE A 142 1.68 -0.13 -1.47
C PHE A 142 1.87 -1.48 -0.74
N LYS A 143 3.00 -1.63 -0.05
CA LYS A 143 3.31 -2.81 0.76
C LYS A 143 2.79 -2.58 2.18
N VAL A 144 1.76 -3.32 2.57
CA VAL A 144 1.10 -3.17 3.88
C VAL A 144 1.29 -4.42 4.72
N ALA A 145 1.67 -4.25 5.98
CA ALA A 145 1.63 -5.34 6.96
C ALA A 145 0.17 -5.59 7.38
N VAL A 146 -0.32 -6.80 7.20
CA VAL A 146 -1.73 -7.17 7.49
C VAL A 146 -1.89 -8.05 8.72
N ALA A 147 -0.80 -8.66 9.18
CA ALA A 147 -0.78 -9.52 10.35
C ALA A 147 0.66 -9.65 10.86
N CYS A 148 0.83 -10.38 11.95
CA CYS A 148 2.12 -10.92 12.37
C CYS A 148 2.06 -12.45 12.38
N THR A 149 3.19 -13.09 12.13
CA THR A 149 3.38 -14.54 12.19
C THR A 149 4.58 -14.90 13.08
N CYS A 150 4.56 -16.09 13.65
CA CYS A 150 5.64 -16.63 14.46
C CYS A 150 6.59 -17.45 13.57
N VAL A 151 7.88 -17.15 13.63
CA VAL A 151 8.91 -17.82 12.80
C VAL A 151 10.11 -18.26 13.63
N TRP A 152 10.83 -19.24 13.10
CA TRP A 152 12.14 -19.62 13.61
C TRP A 152 13.18 -18.50 13.40
N PRO A 153 14.14 -18.28 14.32
CA PRO A 153 15.16 -17.25 14.17
C PRO A 153 16.14 -17.54 13.03
N GLU A 154 16.50 -16.49 12.29
CA GLU A 154 17.39 -16.56 11.12
C GLU A 154 18.83 -16.98 11.48
N ASN A 155 19.22 -16.90 12.77
CA ASN A 155 20.60 -17.09 13.24
C ASN A 155 20.81 -18.32 14.13
N VAL A 156 20.03 -19.39 13.98
CA VAL A 156 20.44 -20.68 14.57
C VAL A 156 21.57 -21.24 13.72
N ARG A 157 22.82 -20.95 14.10
CA ARG A 157 23.99 -21.70 13.61
C ARG A 157 23.66 -23.17 13.83
N ARG A 158 23.51 -23.90 12.72
CA ARG A 158 23.29 -25.34 12.73
C ARG A 158 24.62 -26.05 12.96
#